data_AF-A0A7X7WV25-F1
#
_entry.id   AF-A0A7X7WV25-F1
#
_cell.length_a   1.000
_cell.length_b   1.000
_cell.length_c   1.000
_cell.angle_alpha   90.00
_cell.angle_beta   90.00
_cell.angle_gamma   90.00
#
_symmetry.space_group_name_H-M   'P 1'
#
loop_
_entity.id
_entity.type
_entity.pdbx_description
1 polymer ?
#
loop_
_entity_poly.entity_id
_entity_poly.type
_entity_poly.pdbx_seq_one_letter_code
_entity_poly.pdbx_strand_id
1 'polypeptide(L)'
;MTESAVHQTKKQAHLIFEVEADCLPEFFGLLQGGFSLATTHCGRSVRTFLKDELGLTDDYISQRISTLFLDGMPVDDIDTAVVQNGSRLALSSAMPGLVGATMRQ
;
A
#
# COMPACT_ATOMS: atom_id res chain seq x y z
N MET A 1 -6.71 -2.62 -39.68
CA MET A 1 -5.58 -2.54 -38.74
C MET A 1 -6.17 -2.44 -37.35
N THR A 2 -6.14 -3.58 -36.67
CA THR A 2 -6.66 -3.87 -35.34
C THR A 2 -5.75 -3.32 -34.25
N GLU A 3 -6.32 -2.63 -33.27
CA GLU A 3 -5.90 -2.81 -31.88
C GLU A 3 -7.06 -2.39 -30.96
N SER A 4 -7.92 -3.37 -30.68
CA SER A 4 -8.88 -3.29 -29.59
C SER A 4 -8.09 -3.33 -28.29
N ALA A 5 -7.96 -2.17 -27.63
CA ALA A 5 -7.47 -2.07 -26.27
C ALA A 5 -8.46 -2.82 -25.36
N VAL A 6 -8.08 -4.06 -25.02
CA VAL A 6 -8.76 -4.87 -24.01
C VAL A 6 -8.58 -4.15 -22.67
N HIS A 7 -9.58 -3.36 -22.28
CA HIS A 7 -9.72 -2.87 -20.91
C HIS A 7 -10.02 -4.09 -20.03
N GLN A 8 -8.97 -4.72 -19.52
CA GLN A 8 -9.08 -5.82 -18.59
C GLN A 8 -9.68 -5.27 -17.29
N THR A 9 -10.94 -5.58 -17.04
CA THR A 9 -11.68 -5.14 -15.86
C THR A 9 -11.04 -5.75 -14.61
N LYS A 10 -10.21 -4.98 -13.91
CA LYS A 10 -9.56 -5.40 -12.67
C LYS A 10 -10.65 -5.70 -11.64
N LYS A 11 -10.72 -6.94 -11.15
CA LYS A 11 -11.67 -7.37 -10.11
C LYS A 11 -11.44 -6.52 -8.86
N GLN A 12 -12.40 -5.64 -8.52
CA GLN A 12 -12.30 -4.82 -7.32
C GLN A 12 -12.58 -5.69 -6.09
N ALA A 13 -11.60 -5.76 -5.18
CA ALA A 13 -11.77 -6.43 -3.90
C ALA A 13 -12.40 -5.43 -2.92
N HIS A 14 -13.56 -5.78 -2.38
CA HIS A 14 -14.22 -5.01 -1.33
C HIS A 14 -14.12 -5.79 -0.02
N LEU A 15 -13.73 -5.10 1.06
CA LEU A 15 -13.77 -5.59 2.43
C LEU A 15 -14.82 -4.78 3.18
N ILE A 16 -15.82 -5.46 3.73
CA ILE A 16 -16.85 -4.86 4.58
C ILE A 16 -16.65 -5.44 5.98
N PHE A 17 -16.53 -4.55 6.96
CA PHE A 17 -16.45 -4.91 8.36
C PHE A 17 -17.65 -4.30 9.08
N GLU A 18 -18.39 -5.13 9.80
CA GLU A 18 -19.46 -4.70 10.69
C GLU A 18 -19.00 -4.92 12.13
N VAL A 19 -19.14 -3.90 12.95
CA VAL A 19 -18.76 -3.95 14.36
C VAL A 19 -19.80 -3.19 15.17
N GLU A 20 -20.11 -3.68 16.37
CA GLU A 20 -20.91 -2.94 17.33
C GLU A 20 -20.15 -1.67 17.75
N ALA A 21 -20.88 -0.56 17.93
CA ALA A 21 -20.28 0.75 18.20
C ALA A 21 -19.35 0.73 19.42
N ASP A 22 -19.70 -0.05 20.44
CA ASP A 22 -18.94 -0.16 21.70
C ASP A 22 -17.62 -0.92 21.52
N CYS A 23 -17.47 -1.71 20.46
CA CYS A 23 -16.28 -2.49 20.12
C CYS A 23 -15.37 -1.81 19.08
N LEU A 24 -15.74 -0.59 18.63
CA LEU A 24 -14.98 0.15 17.63
C LEU A 24 -13.54 0.51 18.09
N PRO A 25 -13.27 0.86 19.36
CA PRO A 25 -11.90 1.12 19.83
C PRO A 25 -10.97 -0.09 19.68
N GLU A 26 -11.44 -1.28 20.04
CA GLU A 26 -10.70 -2.55 19.94
C GLU A 26 -10.48 -2.92 18.47
N PHE A 27 -11.46 -2.61 17.62
CA PHE A 27 -11.38 -2.85 16.18
C PHE A 27 -10.24 -2.05 15.52
N PHE A 28 -9.96 -0.82 15.96
CA PHE A 28 -8.80 -0.07 15.47
C PHE A 28 -7.47 -0.77 15.75
N GLY A 29 -7.35 -1.47 16.89
CA GLY A 29 -6.16 -2.26 17.22
C GLY A 29 -5.92 -3.41 16.22
N LEU A 30 -6.99 -4.05 15.73
CA LEU A 30 -6.88 -5.07 14.70
C LEU A 30 -6.36 -4.50 13.38
N LEU A 31 -6.85 -3.32 12.97
CA LEU A 31 -6.42 -2.66 11.74
C LEU A 31 -4.95 -2.22 11.77
N GLN A 32 -4.38 -1.98 12.95
CA GLN A 32 -2.95 -1.66 13.11
C GLN A 32 -2.04 -2.85 12.79
N GLY A 33 -2.56 -4.09 12.82
CA GLY A 33 -1.80 -5.29 12.44
C GLY A 33 -1.48 -5.36 10.93
N GLY A 34 -2.17 -4.58 10.11
CA GLY A 34 -2.05 -4.59 8.66
C GLY A 34 -2.75 -5.79 8.00
N PHE A 35 -2.51 -5.96 6.70
CA PHE A 35 -3.15 -7.00 5.89
C PHE A 35 -2.09 -7.82 5.16
N SER A 36 -2.38 -9.12 4.98
CA SER A 36 -1.59 -10.00 4.11
C SER A 36 -2.23 -10.08 2.73
N LEU A 37 -1.43 -9.84 1.69
CA LEU A 37 -1.86 -9.94 0.31
C LEU A 37 -1.25 -11.19 -0.32
N ALA A 38 -2.10 -12.07 -0.84
CA ALA A 38 -1.64 -13.16 -1.68
C ALA A 38 -1.32 -12.60 -3.07
N THR A 39 -0.03 -12.55 -3.42
CA THR A 39 0.46 -12.12 -4.74
C THR A 39 1.37 -13.18 -5.33
N THR A 40 1.28 -13.37 -6.64
CA THR A 40 2.21 -14.20 -7.42
C THR A 40 3.39 -13.41 -7.99
N HIS A 41 3.44 -12.10 -7.77
CA HIS A 41 4.36 -11.17 -8.43
C HIS A 41 5.35 -10.53 -7.44
N CYS A 42 6.19 -11.37 -6.83
CA CYS A 42 7.32 -10.94 -6.00
C CYS A 42 8.58 -10.65 -6.86
N GLY A 43 9.58 -10.01 -6.27
CA GLY A 43 10.85 -9.69 -6.92
C GLY A 43 10.79 -8.46 -7.84
N ARG A 44 9.81 -7.58 -7.62
CA ARG A 44 9.60 -6.35 -8.41
C ARG A 44 9.82 -5.11 -7.55
N SER A 45 10.05 -3.98 -8.19
CA SER A 45 10.18 -2.72 -7.47
C SER A 45 8.90 -2.37 -6.72
N VAL A 46 9.02 -1.57 -5.66
CA VAL A 46 7.89 -1.05 -4.90
C VAL A 46 6.93 -0.30 -5.82
N ARG A 47 7.43 0.53 -6.76
CA ARG A 47 6.55 1.20 -7.74
C ARG A 47 5.71 0.21 -8.54
N THR A 48 6.34 -0.79 -9.15
CA THR A 48 5.64 -1.79 -9.97
C THR A 48 4.63 -2.56 -9.13
N PHE A 49 4.98 -2.93 -7.88
CA PHE A 49 4.04 -3.58 -6.97
C PHE A 49 2.80 -2.71 -6.67
N LEU A 50 3.00 -1.44 -6.32
CA LEU A 50 1.90 -0.51 -6.02
C LEU A 50 0.98 -0.28 -7.22
N LYS A 51 1.55 -0.20 -8.42
CA LYS A 51 0.79 0.04 -9.65
C LYS A 51 0.07 -1.21 -10.14
N ASP A 52 0.80 -2.32 -10.30
CA ASP A 52 0.29 -3.50 -10.98
C ASP A 52 -0.52 -4.39 -10.02
N GLU A 53 -0.04 -4.61 -8.80
CA GLU A 53 -0.75 -5.43 -7.81
C GLU A 53 -1.87 -4.63 -7.16
N LEU A 54 -1.54 -3.47 -6.57
CA LEU A 54 -2.54 -2.67 -5.83
C LEU A 54 -3.41 -1.78 -6.73
N GLY A 55 -3.02 -1.54 -7.99
CA GLY A 55 -3.82 -0.75 -8.92
C GLY A 55 -3.78 0.76 -8.67
N LEU A 56 -2.75 1.24 -7.98
CA LEU A 56 -2.60 2.68 -7.72
C LEU A 56 -2.11 3.40 -8.97
N THR A 57 -2.62 4.61 -9.19
CA THR A 57 -2.16 5.47 -10.29
C THR A 57 -0.82 6.10 -9.96
N ASP A 58 -0.03 6.44 -10.98
CA ASP A 58 1.26 7.13 -10.79
C ASP A 58 1.09 8.47 -10.05
N ASP A 59 -0.01 9.18 -10.31
CA ASP A 59 -0.35 10.42 -9.59
C ASP A 59 -0.59 10.17 -8.11
N TYR A 60 -1.32 9.11 -7.75
CA TYR A 60 -1.57 8.77 -6.35
C TYR A 60 -0.26 8.39 -5.64
N ILE A 61 0.56 7.55 -6.27
CA ILE A 61 1.85 7.11 -5.72
C ILE A 61 2.73 8.34 -5.46
N SER A 62 2.83 9.25 -6.43
CA SER A 62 3.74 10.39 -6.35
C SER A 62 3.25 11.52 -5.43
N GLN A 63 1.92 11.69 -5.27
CA GLN A 63 1.35 12.82 -4.53
C GLN A 63 0.81 12.47 -3.14
N ARG A 64 0.47 11.20 -2.88
CA ARG A 64 -0.22 10.79 -1.63
C ARG A 64 0.62 9.89 -0.74
N ILE A 65 1.57 9.16 -1.30
CA ILE A 65 2.48 8.31 -0.52
C ILE A 65 3.70 9.16 -0.15
N SER A 66 3.74 9.65 1.09
CA SER A 66 4.82 10.54 1.55
C SER A 66 5.99 9.78 2.19
N THR A 67 5.70 8.63 2.81
CA THR A 67 6.72 7.84 3.50
C THR A 67 6.37 6.38 3.38
N LEU A 68 7.36 5.57 3.02
CA LEU A 68 7.22 4.15 2.79
C LEU A 68 8.34 3.41 3.51
N PHE A 69 7.99 2.31 4.16
CA PHE A 69 8.95 1.39 4.75
C PHE A 69 8.84 0.03 4.10
N LEU A 70 9.98 -0.55 3.76
CA LEU A 70 10.11 -1.93 3.33
C LEU A 70 10.88 -2.68 4.42
N ASP A 71 10.23 -3.66 5.04
CA ASP A 71 10.80 -4.48 6.11
C ASP A 71 11.35 -3.63 7.29
N GLY A 72 10.67 -2.52 7.57
CA GLY A 72 11.02 -1.58 8.64
C GLY A 72 12.10 -0.55 8.27
N MET A 73 12.65 -0.61 7.06
CA MET A 73 13.63 0.34 6.56
C MET A 73 12.98 1.39 5.67
N PRO A 74 13.32 2.68 5.82
CA PRO A 74 12.79 3.71 4.94
C PRO A 74 13.24 3.46 3.50
N VAL A 75 12.36 3.73 2.53
CA VAL A 75 12.65 3.60 1.10
C VAL A 75 12.78 4.99 0.49
N ASP A 76 14.00 5.32 0.04
CA ASP A 76 14.29 6.60 -0.62
C ASP A 76 13.94 6.57 -2.12
N ASP A 77 14.09 5.41 -2.75
CA ASP A 77 13.80 5.21 -4.17
C ASP A 77 12.94 3.94 -4.38
N ILE A 78 11.68 4.17 -4.71
CA ILE A 78 10.67 3.12 -4.91
C ILE A 78 10.85 2.35 -6.22
N ASP A 79 11.69 2.85 -7.13
CA ASP A 79 11.99 2.21 -8.40
C ASP A 79 13.11 1.16 -8.25
N THR A 80 13.96 1.28 -7.23
CA THR A 80 15.06 0.35 -6.93
C THR A 80 14.79 -0.57 -5.74
N ALA A 81 13.96 -0.17 -4.77
CA ALA A 81 13.57 -1.03 -3.66
C ALA A 81 12.68 -2.19 -4.12
N VAL A 82 13.01 -3.43 -3.76
CA VAL A 82 12.37 -4.65 -4.30
C VAL A 82 11.51 -5.34 -3.25
N VAL A 83 10.22 -5.56 -3.54
CA VAL A 83 9.30 -6.33 -2.71
C VAL A 83 9.53 -7.83 -2.93
N GLN A 84 9.87 -8.55 -1.87
CA GLN A 84 10.07 -10.00 -1.90
C GLN A 84 8.90 -10.73 -1.25
N ASN A 85 8.87 -12.06 -1.42
CA ASN A 85 7.90 -12.88 -0.69
C ASN A 85 8.13 -12.75 0.82
N GLY A 86 7.07 -12.46 1.57
CA GLY A 86 7.14 -12.23 3.01
C GLY A 86 7.56 -10.81 3.42
N SER A 87 7.86 -9.92 2.46
CA SER A 87 8.16 -8.53 2.77
C SER A 87 6.96 -7.82 3.40
N ARG A 88 7.24 -6.93 4.34
CA ARG A 88 6.27 -6.05 5.00
C ARG A 88 6.42 -4.65 4.45
N LEU A 89 5.40 -4.22 3.69
CA LEU A 89 5.31 -2.87 3.17
C LEU A 89 4.41 -2.03 4.09
N ALA A 90 4.96 -0.98 4.69
CA ALA A 90 4.17 0.00 5.44
C ALA A 90 4.07 1.30 4.65
N LEU A 91 2.83 1.73 4.39
CA LEU A 91 2.52 2.96 3.69
C LEU A 91 2.02 3.98 4.70
N SER A 92 2.69 5.14 4.76
CA SER A 92 2.14 6.30 5.45
C SER A 92 1.47 7.19 4.41
N SER A 93 0.16 7.40 4.53
CA SER A 93 -0.42 8.68 4.10
C SER A 93 0.05 9.76 5.07
N ALA A 94 0.07 11.02 4.66
CA ALA A 94 0.55 12.13 5.49
C ALA A 94 0.00 12.02 6.92
N MET A 95 0.81 11.53 7.86
CA MET A 95 0.40 11.40 9.25
C MET A 95 0.31 12.80 9.84
N PRO A 96 -0.89 13.30 10.20
CA PRO A 96 -0.96 14.43 11.11
C PRO A 96 -0.47 13.97 12.49
N GLY A 97 0.40 14.76 13.13
CA GLY A 97 0.84 14.54 14.51
C GLY A 97 2.35 14.32 14.69
N LEU A 98 2.73 13.95 15.92
CA LEU A 98 4.12 13.95 16.38
C LEU A 98 5.05 13.05 15.56
N VAL A 99 4.63 11.83 15.22
CA VAL A 99 5.43 10.88 14.42
C VAL A 99 5.72 11.44 13.03
N GLY A 100 4.71 12.03 12.38
CA GLY A 100 4.88 12.69 11.08
C GLY A 100 5.75 13.95 11.15
N ALA A 101 5.71 14.69 12.26
CA ALA A 101 6.56 15.86 12.49
C ALA A 101 8.02 15.47 12.77
N THR A 102 8.27 14.37 13.48
CA THR A 102 9.62 13.89 13.81
C THR A 102 10.36 13.26 12.62
N MET A 103 9.65 12.80 11.59
CA MET A 103 10.26 12.13 10.42
C MET A 103 10.48 13.06 9.22
N ARG A 104 10.05 14.33 9.29
CA ARG A 104 10.27 15.37 8.27
C ARG A 104 11.46 16.29 8.61
N GLN A 105 12.29 15.91 9.57
CA GLN A 105 13.48 16.65 10.00
C GLN A 105 14.73 15.99 9.43
#